data_AF-A0A0C3AI58-F1
#
_entry.id   AF-A0A0C3AI58-F1
#
_cell.length_a   1.000
_cell.length_b   1.000
_cell.length_c   1.000
_cell.angle_alpha   90.00
_cell.angle_beta   90.00
_cell.angle_gamma   90.00
#
_symmetry.space_group_name_H-M   'P 1'
#
loop_
_entity.id
_entity.type
_entity.pdbx_description
1 polymer ?
#
loop_
_entity_poly.entity_id
_entity_poly.type
_entity_poly.pdbx_seq_one_letter_code
_entity_poly.pdbx_strand_id
1 'polypeptide(L)'
;MINSDVVVGEFELPFFKKDRIKVGPNGEWQLMRDYFDKPGMFTCAKAFTSNNGTKYIWKDHWGYLIMTYPGDKEPLIKYHHNTSGSSYLEVLHSSTITGLDTILLTFLIAERKKRDYEAAAVSAAS
;
A
#
# COMPACT_ATOMS: atom_id res chain seq x y z
N MET A 1 -3.42 -9.61 27.90
CA MET A 1 -2.13 -9.35 27.21
C MET A 1 -2.32 -8.12 26.37
N ILE A 2 -1.59 -7.04 26.68
CA ILE A 2 -1.55 -5.85 25.83
C ILE A 2 -0.69 -6.23 24.64
N ASN A 3 -1.22 -6.09 23.42
CA ASN A 3 -0.46 -6.31 22.20
C ASN A 3 0.58 -5.19 22.11
N SER A 4 1.77 -5.41 22.66
CA SER A 4 2.86 -4.43 22.72
C SER A 4 3.56 -4.24 21.36
N ASP A 5 3.22 -5.07 20.37
CA ASP A 5 3.71 -5.01 18.99
C ASP A 5 2.70 -4.34 18.04
N VAL A 6 1.90 -3.39 18.53
CA VAL A 6 1.12 -2.52 17.64
C VAL A 6 2.10 -1.62 16.92
N VAL A 7 2.45 -1.98 15.69
CA VAL A 7 3.25 -1.14 14.82
C VAL A 7 2.36 0.00 14.34
N VAL A 8 2.45 1.11 15.05
CA VAL A 8 1.88 2.37 14.61
C VAL A 8 2.73 2.86 13.45
N GLY A 9 2.13 2.93 12.27
CA GLY A 9 2.68 3.68 11.16
C GLY A 9 2.19 5.11 11.21
N GLU A 10 3.11 6.07 11.21
CA GLU A 10 2.81 7.49 11.11
C GLU A 10 3.05 7.99 9.68
N PHE A 11 2.18 8.90 9.23
CA PHE A 11 2.17 9.43 7.87
C PHE A 11 2.30 10.94 7.89
N GLU A 12 3.27 11.44 7.13
CA GLU A 12 3.29 12.84 6.73
C GLU A 12 2.85 12.90 5.28
N LEU A 13 1.64 13.46 5.06
CA LEU A 13 1.01 13.61 3.74
C LEU A 13 0.90 15.09 3.30
N PRO A 14 2.01 15.82 3.18
CA PRO A 14 1.99 17.24 2.83
C PRO A 14 1.60 17.45 1.36
N PHE A 15 0.93 18.57 1.07
CA PHE A 15 0.51 18.93 -0.29
C PHE A 15 1.68 19.33 -1.22
N PHE A 16 2.77 19.88 -0.67
CA PHE A 16 3.89 20.44 -1.45
C PHE A 16 5.26 19.80 -1.16
N LYS A 17 5.29 18.72 -0.38
CA LYS A 17 6.53 18.00 -0.06
C LYS A 17 6.35 16.52 -0.38
N LYS A 18 7.46 15.79 -0.38
CA LYS A 18 7.44 14.34 -0.57
C LYS A 18 6.89 13.67 0.69
N ASP A 19 6.05 12.68 0.47
CA ASP A 19 5.45 11.90 1.54
C ASP A 19 6.50 11.14 2.34
N ARG A 20 6.26 11.09 3.65
CA ARG A 20 7.12 10.38 4.59
C ARG A 20 6.31 9.39 5.39
N ILE A 21 6.97 8.31 5.76
CA ILE A 21 6.44 7.28 6.62
C ILE A 21 7.46 7.00 7.71
N LYS A 22 6.93 6.79 8.91
CA LYS A 22 7.66 6.21 10.03
C LYS A 22 6.90 4.97 10.47
N VAL A 23 7.58 3.83 10.56
CA VAL A 23 6.95 2.56 10.95
C VAL A 23 7.54 2.10 12.27
N GLY A 24 6.66 1.87 13.25
CA GLY A 24 7.03 1.42 14.57
C GLY A 24 7.54 2.54 15.48
N PRO A 25 7.62 2.27 16.79
CA PRO A 25 7.91 3.29 17.80
C PRO A 25 9.29 3.96 17.61
N ASN A 26 10.28 3.17 17.18
CA ASN A 26 11.67 3.60 16.96
C ASN A 26 12.01 3.77 15.47
N GLY A 27 11.00 3.83 14.59
CA GLY A 27 11.24 4.02 13.17
C GLY A 27 11.80 5.41 12.87
N GLU A 28 12.65 5.50 11.86
CA GLU A 28 13.07 6.78 11.31
C GLU A 28 12.12 7.23 10.20
N TRP A 29 11.93 8.54 10.07
CA TRP A 29 11.15 9.11 8.98
C TRP A 29 11.88 8.93 7.65
N GLN A 30 11.38 8.02 6.82
CA GLN A 30 11.90 7.77 5.48
C GLN A 30 10.93 8.26 4.42
N LEU A 31 11.45 8.50 3.21
CA LEU A 31 10.60 8.80 2.08
C LEU A 31 9.74 7.57 1.78
N MET A 32 8.45 7.79 1.59
CA MET A 32 7.48 6.73 1.34
C MET A 32 7.80 5.90 0.10
N ARG A 33 8.47 6.49 -0.90
CA ARG A 33 8.91 5.78 -2.10
C ARG A 33 9.96 4.70 -1.81
N ASP A 34 10.74 4.88 -0.74
CA ASP A 34 11.86 4.03 -0.36
C ASP A 34 11.41 2.92 0.61
N TYR A 35 10.19 3.06 1.18
CA TYR A 35 9.56 2.05 2.02
C TYR A 35 9.17 0.76 1.26
N PHE A 36 8.74 0.89 0.00
CA PHE A 36 8.36 -0.29 -0.79
C PHE A 36 9.56 -0.89 -1.52
N ASP A 37 9.68 -2.20 -1.39
CA ASP A 37 10.46 -3.00 -2.30
C ASP A 37 9.88 -2.90 -3.71
N LYS A 38 10.75 -2.66 -4.69
CA LYS A 38 10.39 -2.77 -6.11
C LYS A 38 10.74 -4.18 -6.57
N PRO A 39 9.75 -5.07 -6.80
CA PRO A 39 10.02 -6.45 -7.20
C PRO A 39 10.58 -6.58 -8.63
N GLY A 40 10.77 -5.47 -9.35
CA GLY A 40 11.43 -5.43 -10.66
C GLY A 40 11.55 -3.99 -11.19
N MET A 41 12.43 -3.78 -12.18
CA MET A 41 12.76 -2.45 -12.71
C MET A 41 11.60 -1.80 -13.51
N PHE A 42 10.65 -2.60 -14.00
CA PHE A 42 9.55 -2.18 -14.87
C PHE A 42 8.15 -2.37 -14.29
N THR A 43 8.03 -2.67 -12.99
CA THR A 43 6.71 -2.94 -12.38
C THR A 43 6.25 -1.77 -11.53
N CYS A 44 4.98 -1.40 -11.69
CA CYS A 44 4.32 -0.47 -10.77
C CYS A 44 4.00 -1.12 -9.42
N ALA A 45 4.27 -2.42 -9.26
CA ALA A 45 3.98 -3.15 -8.05
C ALA A 45 4.73 -2.58 -6.84
N LYS A 46 4.13 -2.77 -5.67
CA LYS A 46 4.60 -2.25 -4.39
C LYS A 46 4.65 -3.41 -3.41
N ALA A 47 5.84 -3.92 -3.16
CA ALA A 47 6.03 -5.00 -2.19
C ALA A 47 6.46 -4.43 -0.84
N PHE A 48 6.02 -5.07 0.24
CA PHE A 48 6.38 -4.70 1.61
C PHE A 48 6.36 -5.94 2.50
N THR A 49 7.02 -5.86 3.64
CA THR A 49 7.01 -6.90 4.67
C THR A 49 6.19 -6.41 5.86
N SER A 50 5.19 -7.19 6.26
CA SER A 50 4.38 -6.92 7.44
C SER A 50 5.12 -7.31 8.72
N ASN A 51 4.58 -6.87 9.86
CA ASN A 51 5.18 -7.06 11.19
C ASN A 51 5.33 -8.52 11.58
N ASN A 52 4.44 -9.37 11.05
CA ASN A 52 4.52 -10.83 11.23
C ASN A 52 5.57 -11.49 10.30
N GLY A 53 6.43 -10.70 9.64
CA GLY A 53 7.44 -11.17 8.69
C GLY A 53 6.87 -11.56 7.31
N THR A 54 5.56 -11.48 7.12
CA THR A 54 4.92 -11.89 5.86
C THR A 54 5.10 -10.83 4.80
N LYS A 55 5.60 -11.23 3.63
CA LYS A 55 5.76 -10.34 2.48
C LYS A 55 4.50 -10.31 1.65
N TYR A 56 4.07 -9.11 1.27
CA TYR A 56 2.91 -8.85 0.43
C TYR A 56 3.31 -7.99 -0.78
N ILE A 57 2.49 -8.04 -1.83
CA ILE A 57 2.65 -7.22 -3.02
C ILE A 57 1.30 -6.66 -3.48
N TRP A 58 1.23 -5.33 -3.58
CA TRP A 58 0.16 -4.64 -4.30
C TRP A 58 0.51 -4.56 -5.78
N LYS A 59 -0.42 -4.95 -6.66
CA LYS A 59 -0.25 -4.90 -8.11
C LYS A 59 -1.57 -4.68 -8.83
N ASP A 60 -1.52 -4.03 -9.98
CA ASP A 60 -2.66 -3.97 -10.89
C ASP A 60 -2.89 -5.34 -11.53
N HIS A 61 -4.15 -5.77 -11.54
CA HIS A 61 -4.59 -6.99 -12.18
C HIS A 61 -6.00 -6.80 -12.74
N TRP A 62 -6.12 -6.85 -14.07
CA TRP A 62 -7.39 -6.69 -14.81
C TRP A 62 -8.21 -5.45 -14.40
N GLY A 63 -7.53 -4.32 -14.21
CA GLY A 63 -8.15 -3.04 -13.82
C GLY A 63 -8.42 -2.90 -12.32
N TYR A 64 -8.11 -3.92 -11.52
CA TYR A 64 -8.21 -3.87 -10.05
C TYR A 64 -6.83 -3.75 -9.42
N LEU A 65 -6.74 -3.01 -8.32
CA LEU A 65 -5.58 -3.10 -7.44
C LEU A 65 -5.79 -4.29 -6.50
N ILE A 66 -4.90 -5.29 -6.57
CA ILE A 66 -4.97 -6.49 -5.74
C ILE A 66 -3.72 -6.64 -4.90
N MET A 67 -3.87 -7.30 -3.75
CA MET A 67 -2.76 -7.73 -2.91
C MET A 67 -2.60 -9.25 -3.01
N THR A 68 -1.38 -9.73 -3.23
CA THR A 68 -1.04 -11.15 -3.24
C THR A 68 0.18 -11.43 -2.36
N TYR A 69 0.53 -12.70 -2.18
CA TYR A 69 1.91 -13.06 -1.83
C TYR A 69 2.83 -12.87 -3.06
N PRO A 70 4.15 -12.71 -2.86
CA PRO A 70 5.13 -12.74 -3.94
C PRO A 70 5.06 -14.07 -4.70
N GLY A 71 5.02 -14.02 -6.04
CA GLY A 71 4.93 -15.22 -6.89
C GLY A 71 3.51 -15.75 -7.09
N ASP A 72 2.58 -15.41 -6.20
CA ASP A 72 1.21 -15.90 -6.28
C ASP A 72 0.33 -15.08 -7.22
N LYS A 73 -0.66 -15.76 -7.81
CA LYS A 73 -1.70 -15.15 -8.65
C LYS A 73 -3.01 -14.91 -7.90
N GLU A 74 -3.25 -15.65 -6.82
CA GLU A 74 -4.49 -15.55 -6.06
C GLU A 74 -4.50 -14.28 -5.19
N PRO A 75 -5.57 -13.45 -5.27
CA PRO A 75 -5.71 -12.26 -4.46
C PRO A 75 -6.09 -12.60 -3.03
N LEU A 76 -5.34 -12.01 -2.10
CA LEU A 76 -5.68 -12.01 -0.67
C LEU A 76 -6.66 -10.89 -0.34
N ILE A 77 -6.47 -9.74 -1.01
CA ILE A 77 -7.30 -8.55 -0.89
C ILE A 77 -7.51 -7.96 -2.27
N LYS A 78 -8.72 -7.50 -2.52
CA LYS A 78 -9.09 -6.80 -3.75
C LYS A 78 -9.64 -5.43 -3.41
N TYR A 79 -9.13 -4.40 -4.08
CA TYR A 79 -9.70 -3.07 -4.02
C TYR A 79 -10.73 -2.86 -5.11
N HIS A 80 -11.93 -2.48 -4.70
CA HIS A 80 -13.02 -2.10 -5.58
C HIS A 80 -13.08 -0.59 -5.64
N HIS A 81 -12.46 -0.04 -6.68
CA HIS A 81 -12.50 1.39 -6.96
C HIS A 81 -13.84 1.75 -7.62
N ASN A 82 -14.61 2.62 -6.96
CA ASN A 82 -15.86 3.14 -7.49
C ASN A 82 -15.73 4.64 -7.75
N THR A 83 -16.11 5.08 -8.96
CA THR A 83 -16.05 6.50 -9.35
C THR A 83 -17.27 7.29 -8.89
N SER A 84 -18.41 6.61 -8.68
CA SER A 84 -19.71 7.20 -8.32
C SER A 84 -20.25 6.74 -6.97
N GLY A 85 -19.48 5.96 -6.22
CA GLY A 85 -19.87 5.40 -4.92
C GLY A 85 -18.69 5.16 -4.01
N SER A 86 -18.93 4.56 -2.84
CA SER A 86 -17.87 4.25 -1.89
C SER A 86 -16.95 3.15 -2.43
N SER A 87 -15.67 3.45 -2.55
CA SER A 87 -14.65 2.43 -2.78
C SER A 87 -14.42 1.62 -1.51
N TYR A 88 -14.09 0.34 -1.65
CA TYR A 88 -13.88 -0.55 -0.50
C TYR A 88 -12.83 -1.61 -0.77
N LEU A 89 -12.26 -2.15 0.30
CA LEU A 89 -11.36 -3.30 0.28
C LEU A 89 -12.14 -4.55 0.64
N GLU A 90 -12.06 -5.56 -0.21
CA GLU A 90 -12.59 -6.89 0.03
C GLU A 90 -11.45 -7.80 0.51
N VAL A 91 -11.58 -8.33 1.73
CA VAL A 91 -10.64 -9.31 2.29
C VAL A 91 -11.10 -10.71 1.90
N LEU A 92 -10.34 -11.37 1.03
CA LEU A 92 -10.67 -12.68 0.49
C LEU A 92 -10.11 -13.82 1.34
N HIS A 93 -8.99 -13.57 2.02
CA HIS A 93 -8.34 -14.54 2.91
C HIS A 93 -8.21 -14.02 4.34
N SER A 94 -8.85 -14.71 5.28
CA SER A 94 -8.87 -14.37 6.71
C SER A 94 -7.50 -14.40 7.39
N SER A 95 -6.53 -15.12 6.82
CA SER A 95 -5.13 -15.12 7.27
C SER A 95 -4.48 -13.73 7.24
N THR A 96 -5.02 -12.80 6.46
CA THR A 96 -4.52 -11.42 6.38
C THR A 96 -5.05 -10.48 7.45
N ILE A 97 -6.06 -10.90 8.23
CA ILE A 97 -6.69 -10.05 9.26
C ILE A 97 -5.68 -9.62 10.33
N THR A 98 -4.72 -10.47 10.66
CA THR A 98 -3.69 -10.19 11.68
C THR A 98 -2.70 -9.11 11.26
N GLY A 99 -2.60 -8.78 9.97
CA GLY A 99 -1.75 -7.70 9.44
C GLY A 99 -2.55 -6.60 8.74
N LEU A 100 -3.87 -6.53 9.01
CA LEU A 100 -4.79 -5.66 8.26
C LEU A 100 -4.43 -4.17 8.42
N ASP A 101 -3.89 -3.78 9.57
CA ASP A 101 -3.38 -2.44 9.82
C ASP A 101 -2.31 -2.03 8.79
N THR A 102 -1.28 -2.86 8.62
CA THR A 102 -0.16 -2.62 7.70
C THR A 102 -0.61 -2.69 6.25
N ILE A 103 -1.59 -3.54 5.96
CA ILE A 103 -2.23 -3.64 4.65
C ILE A 103 -2.98 -2.36 4.30
N LEU A 104 -3.87 -1.88 5.19
CA LEU A 104 -4.61 -0.63 4.99
C LEU A 104 -3.66 0.54 4.79
N LEU A 105 -2.59 0.55 5.59
CA LEU A 105 -1.54 1.55 5.51
C LEU A 105 -0.88 1.61 4.14
N THR A 106 -0.39 0.48 3.68
CA THR A 106 0.30 0.37 2.40
C THR A 106 -0.62 0.60 1.21
N PHE A 107 -1.89 0.25 1.36
CA PHE A 107 -2.93 0.55 0.39
C PHE A 107 -3.15 2.06 0.22
N LEU A 108 -3.37 2.80 1.31
CA LEU A 108 -3.57 4.26 1.27
C LEU A 108 -2.41 4.97 0.59
N ILE A 109 -1.20 4.50 0.88
CA ILE A 109 0.02 4.98 0.23
C ILE A 109 0.02 4.69 -1.28
N ALA A 110 -0.27 3.45 -1.67
CA ALA A 110 -0.26 3.03 -3.07
C ALA A 110 -1.28 3.84 -3.90
N GLU A 111 -2.48 4.02 -3.37
CA GLU A 111 -3.55 4.81 -4.00
C GLU A 111 -3.18 6.27 -4.17
N ARG A 112 -2.57 6.90 -3.15
CA ARG A 112 -2.15 8.30 -3.27
C ARG A 112 -1.15 8.48 -4.40
N LYS A 113 -0.12 7.62 -4.45
CA LYS A 113 0.89 7.66 -5.50
C LYS A 113 0.30 7.48 -6.89
N LYS A 114 -0.72 6.62 -7.03
CA LYS A 114 -1.45 6.46 -8.29
C LYS A 114 -2.13 7.76 -8.71
N ARG A 115 -2.85 8.44 -7.80
CA ARG A 115 -3.50 9.73 -8.09
C ARG A 115 -2.50 10.82 -8.44
N ASP A 116 -1.34 10.85 -7.80
CA ASP A 116 -0.29 11.82 -8.13
C ASP A 116 0.27 11.61 -9.54
N TYR A 117 0.44 10.35 -9.97
CA TYR A 117 0.82 10.03 -11.35
C TYR A 117 -0.27 10.40 -12.36
N GLU A 118 -1.53 10.11 -12.04
CA GLU A 118 -2.67 10.49 -12.89
C GLU A 118 -2.77 12.01 -13.03
N ALA A 119 -2.64 12.76 -11.93
CA ALA A 119 -2.64 14.23 -11.96
C ALA A 119 -1.46 14.80 -12.76
N ALA A 120 -0.26 14.23 -12.60
CA ALA A 120 0.92 14.64 -13.37
C ALA A 120 0.78 14.33 -14.87
N ALA A 121 0.20 13.17 -15.21
CA ALA A 121 -0.07 12.80 -16.60
C ALA A 121 -1.10 13.72 -17.25
N VAL A 122 -2.17 14.10 -16.53
CA VAL A 122 -3.16 15.08 -17.00
C VAL A 122 -2.53 16.47 -17.20
N SER A 123 -1.68 16.91 -16.26
CA SER A 123 -0.98 18.19 -16.37
C SER A 123 0.06 18.21 -17.49
N ALA A 124 0.65 17.08 -17.86
CA ALA A 124 1.60 16.98 -18.98
C ALA A 124 0.91 16.89 -20.36
N ALA A 125 -0.39 16.60 -20.37
CA ALA A 125 -1.22 16.52 -21.57
C ALA A 125 -2.04 17.80 -21.83
N SER A 126 -1.97 18.79 -20.93
CA SER A 126 -2.59 20.13 -21.05
C SER A 126 -1.54 21.17 -21.39
#